data_AF-A0A561E0K3-F1
#
_entry.id   AF-A0A561E0K3-F1
#
_cell.length_a   1.000
_cell.length_b   1.000
_cell.length_c   1.000
_cell.angle_alpha   90.00
_cell.angle_beta   90.00
_cell.angle_gamma   90.00
#
_symmetry.space_group_name_H-M   'P 1'
#
loop_
_entity.id
_entity.type
_entity.pdbx_description
1 polymer ?
#
loop_
_entity_poly.entity_id
_entity_poly.type
_entity_poly.pdbx_seq_one_letter_code
_entity_poly.pdbx_strand_id
1 'polypeptide(L)'
;MTIKWIESTRDAYWQTKEPIETSDKQSNLIITANKGRIVEGFGSCFNELGMYALNHLSEEERTKVLDSLFAADGDCQFTLCRLPIGASDYALEWYSHNETDEDYEMEYFSIERDQKYLIPYIREAQKRNPGMKFFASPWSPPTWLKFPKAYNYGTLRWEKKVLEAYALYFVKFVQAYEKEGIKINQIHVQNEVMADQKFPSCKWTGEQLQEFIRDYLGPAFKKHNVDTEIWLGTINAPEPWQELMTDTTSDFDVYAGLVLSDPEAYKYISGVGYQWAGKYAIQRTAESYPELRYLQTENECGNGKNTWEYAQYVSNLFRHYFVNGANGYVYWNAVLEPKGRSTWGWEQNSMITVDPETKSFQYNPEFYVVKHHSHFVKNGAVRLETKGHLTSHALAFQNPDDSICLIVNNPLKKERELVFEIQGKSYQFDLKPESFNTIVVK
;
A
#
# COMPACT_ATOMS: atom_id res chain seq x y z
N MET A 1 22.72 -6.84 -25.04
CA MET A 1 22.44 -7.44 -23.73
C MET A 1 23.16 -6.63 -22.68
N THR A 2 22.45 -6.14 -21.68
CA THR A 2 23.04 -5.40 -20.56
C THR A 2 22.53 -5.96 -19.25
N ILE A 3 23.44 -6.26 -18.32
CA ILE A 3 23.11 -6.66 -16.95
C ILE A 3 23.41 -5.45 -16.07
N LYS A 4 22.42 -5.00 -15.29
CA LYS A 4 22.60 -3.97 -14.27
C LYS A 4 22.35 -4.59 -12.91
N TRP A 5 23.35 -4.61 -12.04
CA TRP A 5 23.22 -5.07 -10.66
C TRP A 5 23.37 -3.90 -9.70
N ILE A 6 22.33 -3.65 -8.91
CA ILE A 6 22.34 -2.70 -7.80
C ILE A 6 22.32 -3.47 -6.48
N GLU A 7 23.20 -3.09 -5.56
CA GLU A 7 23.31 -3.62 -4.19
C GLU A 7 23.13 -2.48 -3.18
N SER A 8 22.33 -2.72 -2.14
CA SER A 8 22.32 -1.91 -0.92
C SER A 8 22.72 -2.76 0.26
N THR A 9 23.68 -2.29 1.05
CA THR A 9 24.05 -2.84 2.36
C THR A 9 23.82 -1.80 3.45
N ARG A 10 23.98 -2.21 4.71
CA ARG A 10 23.87 -1.34 5.89
C ARG A 10 24.69 -0.04 5.79
N ASP A 11 25.88 -0.13 5.19
CA ASP A 11 26.85 0.98 5.14
C ASP A 11 26.95 1.64 3.76
N ALA A 12 26.36 1.04 2.72
CA ALA A 12 26.44 1.55 1.36
C ALA A 12 25.15 1.22 0.57
N TYR A 13 24.30 2.23 0.41
CA TYR A 13 23.04 2.11 -0.32
C TYR A 13 23.25 2.32 -1.83
N TRP A 14 22.46 1.63 -2.64
CA TRP A 14 22.31 1.89 -4.09
C TRP A 14 23.60 1.85 -4.93
N GLN A 15 24.47 0.88 -4.66
CA GLN A 15 25.75 0.71 -5.34
C GLN A 15 25.61 -0.12 -6.61
N THR A 16 26.18 0.34 -7.73
CA THR A 16 26.28 -0.48 -8.95
C THR A 16 27.41 -1.49 -8.80
N LYS A 17 27.15 -2.73 -9.21
CA LYS A 17 28.06 -3.88 -9.16
C LYS A 17 28.10 -4.59 -10.51
N GLU A 18 29.14 -5.39 -10.70
CA GLU A 18 29.34 -6.19 -11.91
C GLU A 18 29.29 -7.69 -11.56
N PRO A 19 28.56 -8.51 -12.33
CA PRO A 19 28.57 -9.96 -12.15
C PRO A 19 29.85 -10.59 -12.70
N ILE A 20 30.09 -11.84 -12.33
CA ILE A 20 31.17 -12.67 -12.86
C ILE A 20 30.57 -13.71 -13.81
N GLU A 21 30.94 -13.69 -15.10
CA GLU A 21 30.55 -14.76 -16.04
C GLU A 21 31.28 -16.06 -15.65
N THR A 22 30.55 -17.17 -15.61
CA THR A 22 31.08 -18.49 -15.19
C THR A 22 30.55 -19.59 -16.10
N SER A 23 31.36 -20.62 -16.37
CA SER A 23 31.00 -21.79 -17.19
C SER A 23 30.75 -23.06 -16.37
N ASP A 24 31.17 -23.07 -15.10
CA ASP A 24 31.34 -24.31 -14.33
C ASP A 24 30.35 -24.44 -13.17
N LYS A 25 29.55 -23.40 -12.93
CA LYS A 25 28.60 -23.34 -11.81
C LYS A 25 27.17 -23.55 -12.29
N GLN A 26 26.45 -24.40 -11.56
CA GLN A 26 25.03 -24.64 -11.80
C GLN A 26 24.19 -23.51 -11.20
N SER A 27 23.14 -23.11 -11.91
CA SER A 27 22.17 -22.13 -11.44
C SER A 27 21.51 -22.59 -10.14
N ASN A 28 21.56 -21.75 -9.11
CA ASN A 28 20.94 -22.00 -7.80
C ASN A 28 19.63 -21.21 -7.62
N LEU A 29 19.26 -20.41 -8.61
CA LEU A 29 17.97 -19.78 -8.81
C LEU A 29 17.56 -19.87 -10.29
N ILE A 30 16.33 -20.28 -10.55
CA ILE A 30 15.75 -20.40 -11.90
C ILE A 30 14.52 -19.52 -11.96
N ILE A 31 14.44 -18.63 -12.96
CA ILE A 31 13.21 -17.93 -13.33
C ILE A 31 12.49 -18.79 -14.36
N THR A 32 11.25 -19.15 -14.10
CA THR A 32 10.47 -20.02 -14.99
C THR A 32 9.62 -19.21 -15.97
N ALA A 33 9.06 -19.88 -16.97
CA ALA A 33 8.09 -19.27 -17.89
C ALA A 33 6.69 -19.08 -17.28
N ASN A 34 6.44 -19.60 -16.07
CA ASN A 34 5.14 -19.47 -15.42
C ASN A 34 4.91 -18.03 -14.97
N LYS A 35 3.83 -17.45 -15.47
CA LYS A 35 3.41 -16.07 -15.21
C LYS A 35 2.39 -16.03 -14.07
N GLY A 36 2.65 -15.17 -13.11
CA GLY A 36 1.73 -14.79 -12.05
C GLY A 36 0.96 -13.52 -12.39
N ARG A 37 0.68 -12.71 -11.36
CA ARG A 37 -0.13 -11.50 -11.47
C ARG A 37 0.61 -10.35 -12.16
N ILE A 38 -0.18 -9.47 -12.79
CA ILE A 38 0.28 -8.18 -13.30
C ILE A 38 0.46 -7.21 -12.14
N VAL A 39 1.54 -6.45 -12.15
CA VAL A 39 1.82 -5.38 -11.20
C VAL A 39 1.10 -4.11 -11.67
N GLU A 40 0.16 -3.63 -10.86
CA GLU A 40 -0.60 -2.39 -11.10
C GLU A 40 0.13 -1.13 -10.60
N GLY A 41 1.10 -1.30 -9.69
CA GLY A 41 1.96 -0.21 -9.27
C GLY A 41 2.45 -0.32 -7.84
N PHE A 42 3.24 0.69 -7.48
CA PHE A 42 3.76 0.92 -6.15
C PHE A 42 3.45 2.35 -5.74
N GLY A 43 3.31 2.59 -4.45
CA GLY A 43 3.20 3.96 -3.95
C GLY A 43 3.24 4.09 -2.44
N SER A 44 2.72 5.21 -1.98
CA SER A 44 2.62 5.56 -0.57
C SER A 44 1.29 6.21 -0.23
N CYS A 45 1.02 6.47 1.06
CA CYS A 45 -0.12 7.28 1.46
C CYS A 45 0.21 8.77 1.54
N PHE A 46 -0.71 9.60 1.04
CA PHE A 46 -0.76 11.02 1.35
C PHE A 46 -1.44 11.21 2.72
N ASN A 47 -0.83 12.02 3.59
CA ASN A 47 -1.41 12.40 4.87
C ASN A 47 -0.96 13.81 5.28
N GLU A 48 -1.68 14.42 6.23
CA GLU A 48 -1.45 15.83 6.62
C GLU A 48 -0.09 16.01 7.30
N LEU A 49 0.32 15.09 8.18
CA LEU A 49 1.62 15.17 8.87
C LEU A 49 2.80 15.05 7.90
N GLY A 50 2.68 14.29 6.81
CA GLY A 50 3.71 14.21 5.78
C GLY A 50 3.85 15.50 4.99
N MET A 51 2.73 16.15 4.64
CA MET A 51 2.79 17.48 3.99
C MET A 51 3.30 18.55 4.96
N TYR A 52 2.92 18.47 6.23
CA TYR A 52 3.44 19.33 7.29
C TYR A 52 4.97 19.19 7.40
N ALA A 53 5.49 17.97 7.45
CA ALA A 53 6.93 17.69 7.46
C ALA A 53 7.63 18.31 6.23
N LEU A 54 7.10 18.08 5.03
CA LEU A 54 7.65 18.66 3.78
C LEU A 54 7.71 20.19 3.79
N ASN A 55 6.80 20.87 4.49
CA ASN A 55 6.76 22.32 4.55
C ASN A 55 7.84 22.96 5.43
N HIS A 56 8.61 22.17 6.18
CA HIS A 56 9.81 22.66 6.86
C HIS A 56 11.00 22.88 5.91
N LEU A 57 11.02 22.18 4.78
CA LEU A 57 12.08 22.27 3.78
C LEU A 57 12.00 23.57 2.97
N SER A 58 13.12 23.96 2.37
CA SER A 58 13.11 24.94 1.28
C SER A 58 12.34 24.39 0.07
N GLU A 59 11.91 25.25 -0.83
CA GLU A 59 11.25 24.83 -2.07
C GLU A 59 12.13 23.88 -2.91
N GLU A 60 13.44 24.13 -2.94
CA GLU A 60 14.42 23.28 -3.64
C GLU A 60 14.50 21.88 -3.01
N GLU A 61 14.67 21.79 -1.69
CA GLU A 61 14.79 20.50 -0.99
C GLU A 61 13.47 19.73 -1.03
N ARG A 62 12.33 20.41 -0.87
CA ARG A 62 10.99 19.82 -1.03
C ARG A 62 10.79 19.26 -2.45
N THR A 63 11.25 19.99 -3.47
CA THR A 63 11.20 19.55 -4.87
C THR A 63 12.02 18.27 -5.06
N LYS A 64 13.24 18.18 -4.50
CA LYS A 64 14.06 16.96 -4.55
C LYS A 64 13.35 15.76 -3.94
N VAL A 65 12.72 15.92 -2.78
CA VAL A 65 11.96 14.83 -2.14
C VAL A 65 10.78 14.38 -3.01
N LEU A 66 9.99 15.32 -3.52
CA LEU A 66 8.83 15.00 -4.34
C LEU A 66 9.22 14.40 -5.70
N ASP A 67 10.30 14.87 -6.32
CA ASP A 67 10.86 14.31 -7.55
C ASP A 67 11.34 12.87 -7.31
N SER A 68 12.05 12.64 -6.20
CA SER A 68 12.50 11.30 -5.79
C SER A 68 11.32 10.32 -5.69
N LEU A 69 10.18 10.73 -5.12
CA LEU A 69 9.02 9.87 -4.95
C LEU A 69 8.20 9.69 -6.25
N PHE A 70 7.99 10.74 -7.03
CA PHE A 70 6.95 10.77 -8.06
C PHE A 70 7.41 11.06 -9.49
N ALA A 71 8.58 11.65 -9.72
CA ALA A 71 9.02 11.97 -11.08
C ALA A 71 9.26 10.69 -11.89
N ALA A 72 9.01 10.75 -13.20
CA ALA A 72 9.16 9.59 -14.10
C ALA A 72 10.62 9.09 -14.21
N ASP A 73 11.58 9.99 -14.02
CA ASP A 73 13.02 9.71 -13.91
C ASP A 73 13.52 9.75 -12.46
N GLY A 74 12.60 9.89 -11.49
CA GLY A 74 12.87 9.86 -10.07
C GLY A 74 13.25 8.47 -9.54
N ASP A 75 13.45 8.41 -8.23
CA ASP A 75 13.91 7.22 -7.55
C ASP A 75 12.81 6.17 -7.45
N CYS A 76 11.67 6.48 -6.84
CA CYS A 76 10.61 5.51 -6.55
C CYS A 76 9.56 5.41 -7.65
N GLN A 77 9.30 6.48 -8.41
CA GLN A 77 8.37 6.50 -9.55
C GLN A 77 6.97 5.99 -9.20
N PHE A 78 6.42 6.45 -8.08
CA PHE A 78 5.13 5.99 -7.60
C PHE A 78 3.99 6.28 -8.57
N THR A 79 3.13 5.27 -8.72
CA THR A 79 2.03 5.23 -9.72
C THR A 79 0.69 4.84 -9.11
N LEU A 80 0.67 4.30 -7.89
CA LEU A 80 -0.55 3.90 -7.17
C LEU A 80 -0.47 4.38 -5.72
N CYS A 81 -1.17 5.46 -5.39
CA CYS A 81 -1.09 6.08 -4.07
C CYS A 81 -2.41 6.02 -3.30
N ARG A 82 -2.29 6.07 -1.98
CA ARG A 82 -3.43 6.06 -1.05
C ARG A 82 -3.72 7.45 -0.53
N LEU A 83 -4.98 7.72 -0.19
CA LEU A 83 -5.37 8.85 0.65
C LEU A 83 -6.50 8.46 1.62
N PRO A 84 -6.60 9.14 2.77
CA PRO A 84 -7.75 8.99 3.65
C PRO A 84 -9.00 9.72 3.16
N ILE A 85 -10.15 9.14 3.48
CA ILE A 85 -11.45 9.85 3.45
C ILE A 85 -11.71 10.33 4.88
N GLY A 86 -11.62 11.63 5.11
CA GLY A 86 -11.55 12.21 6.45
C GLY A 86 -10.20 12.01 7.12
N ALA A 87 -10.16 12.05 8.46
CA ALA A 87 -8.92 11.88 9.21
C ALA A 87 -8.43 10.43 9.27
N SER A 88 -7.12 10.26 9.07
CA SER A 88 -6.36 9.10 9.57
C SER A 88 -5.70 9.44 10.92
N ASP A 89 -4.94 8.51 11.48
CA ASP A 89 -4.07 8.75 12.64
C ASP A 89 -2.91 9.72 12.34
N TYR A 90 -2.62 9.99 11.05
CA TYR A 90 -1.67 10.99 10.55
C TYR A 90 -2.32 12.28 10.01
N ALA A 91 -3.58 12.54 10.38
CA ALA A 91 -4.17 13.88 10.27
C ALA A 91 -3.65 14.78 11.41
N LEU A 92 -3.62 16.11 11.21
CA LEU A 92 -3.25 17.07 12.27
C LEU A 92 -4.29 17.10 13.41
N GLU A 93 -5.55 16.88 13.05
CA GLU A 93 -6.70 16.77 13.96
C GLU A 93 -7.69 15.75 13.37
N TRP A 94 -8.58 15.20 14.18
CA TRP A 94 -9.59 14.25 13.70
C TRP A 94 -10.84 14.98 13.18
N TYR A 95 -11.28 14.59 11.98
CA TYR A 95 -12.40 15.19 11.26
C TYR A 95 -13.05 14.16 10.33
N SER A 96 -14.26 14.48 9.87
CA SER A 96 -14.85 13.93 8.65
C SER A 96 -15.27 15.06 7.71
N HIS A 97 -15.71 14.71 6.51
CA HIS A 97 -16.23 15.70 5.55
C HIS A 97 -17.67 16.12 5.84
N ASN A 98 -18.33 15.59 6.89
CA ASN A 98 -19.67 16.01 7.27
C ASN A 98 -19.96 15.74 8.76
N GLU A 99 -19.70 16.70 9.63
CA GLU A 99 -20.01 16.60 11.08
C GLU A 99 -21.32 17.30 11.48
N THR A 100 -22.21 17.59 10.54
CA THR A 100 -23.54 18.13 10.85
C THR A 100 -24.51 16.99 11.18
N ASP A 101 -24.98 16.96 12.42
CA ASP A 101 -25.92 15.94 12.90
C ASP A 101 -27.18 15.86 12.03
N GLU A 102 -27.59 14.62 11.73
CA GLU A 102 -28.81 14.32 10.97
C GLU A 102 -28.85 14.84 9.53
N ASP A 103 -27.70 15.24 8.96
CA ASP A 103 -27.57 15.58 7.54
C ASP A 103 -27.51 14.33 6.65
N TYR A 104 -28.62 13.57 6.61
CA TYR A 104 -28.70 12.31 5.86
C TYR A 104 -28.59 12.51 4.34
N GLU A 105 -28.92 13.71 3.83
CA GLU A 105 -28.84 14.06 2.41
C GLU A 105 -27.47 14.63 1.99
N MET A 106 -26.54 14.76 2.94
CA MET A 106 -25.18 15.27 2.72
C MET A 106 -25.18 16.68 2.10
N GLU A 107 -26.05 17.56 2.61
CA GLU A 107 -26.15 18.97 2.21
C GLU A 107 -24.95 19.80 2.66
N TYR A 108 -24.38 19.47 3.83
CA TYR A 108 -23.23 20.16 4.44
C TYR A 108 -21.89 19.43 4.22
N PHE A 109 -21.86 18.42 3.34
CA PHE A 109 -20.62 17.74 2.95
C PHE A 109 -19.61 18.73 2.36
N SER A 110 -18.37 18.71 2.86
CA SER A 110 -17.29 19.58 2.39
C SER A 110 -15.90 18.95 2.47
N ILE A 111 -15.10 19.17 1.42
CA ILE A 111 -13.67 18.85 1.36
C ILE A 111 -12.77 20.08 1.57
N GLU A 112 -13.31 21.18 2.13
CA GLU A 112 -12.56 22.43 2.34
C GLU A 112 -11.28 22.23 3.16
N ARG A 113 -11.32 21.31 4.14
CA ARG A 113 -10.11 20.95 4.89
C ARG A 113 -9.05 20.33 3.99
N ASP A 114 -9.43 19.41 3.13
CA ASP A 114 -8.50 18.72 2.23
C ASP A 114 -7.88 19.69 1.23
N GLN A 115 -8.66 20.66 0.74
CA GLN A 115 -8.15 21.74 -0.12
C GLN A 115 -7.01 22.53 0.53
N LYS A 116 -7.03 22.65 1.87
CA LYS A 116 -5.99 23.34 2.64
C LYS A 116 -4.76 22.47 2.92
N TYR A 117 -4.94 21.17 3.16
CA TYR A 117 -3.86 20.31 3.68
C TYR A 117 -3.46 19.19 2.71
N LEU A 118 -4.39 18.34 2.29
CA LEU A 118 -4.08 17.10 1.59
C LEU A 118 -3.98 17.27 0.06
N ILE A 119 -4.91 18.01 -0.54
CA ILE A 119 -4.97 18.25 -1.99
C ILE A 119 -3.73 18.97 -2.53
N PRO A 120 -3.13 19.97 -1.84
CA PRO A 120 -1.87 20.56 -2.28
C PRO A 120 -0.74 19.52 -2.44
N TYR A 121 -0.66 18.55 -1.52
CA TYR A 121 0.32 17.47 -1.60
C TYR A 121 0.05 16.56 -2.81
N ILE A 122 -1.21 16.17 -3.01
CA ILE A 122 -1.61 15.33 -4.16
C ILE A 122 -1.30 16.04 -5.49
N ARG A 123 -1.58 17.34 -5.58
CA ARG A 123 -1.31 18.13 -6.80
C ARG A 123 0.18 18.21 -7.11
N GLU A 124 1.04 18.36 -6.10
CA GLU A 124 2.49 18.30 -6.30
C GLU A 124 2.96 16.96 -6.89
N ALA A 125 2.33 15.86 -6.47
CA ALA A 125 2.61 14.55 -7.01
C ALA A 125 2.09 14.40 -8.45
N GLN A 126 0.86 14.86 -8.74
CA GLN A 126 0.27 14.83 -10.10
C GLN A 126 1.05 15.68 -11.12
N LYS A 127 1.68 16.78 -10.70
CA LYS A 127 2.56 17.56 -11.58
C LYS A 127 3.71 16.72 -12.15
N ARG A 128 4.20 15.76 -11.37
CA ARG A 128 5.34 14.88 -11.71
C ARG A 128 4.90 13.60 -12.41
N ASN A 129 3.75 13.06 -12.00
CA ASN A 129 3.15 11.89 -12.61
C ASN A 129 1.63 12.07 -12.76
N PRO A 130 1.16 12.65 -13.88
CA PRO A 130 -0.27 12.89 -14.10
C PRO A 130 -1.07 11.60 -14.33
N GLY A 131 -0.40 10.48 -14.62
CA GLY A 131 -1.02 9.18 -14.85
C GLY A 131 -1.17 8.32 -13.58
N MET A 132 -0.81 8.84 -12.40
CA MET A 132 -0.93 8.09 -11.15
C MET A 132 -2.39 7.78 -10.82
N LYS A 133 -2.59 6.62 -10.20
CA LYS A 133 -3.88 6.16 -9.72
C LYS A 133 -3.99 6.37 -8.21
N PHE A 134 -5.22 6.61 -7.76
CA PHE A 134 -5.53 6.82 -6.36
C PHE A 134 -6.53 5.81 -5.86
N PHE A 135 -6.30 5.28 -4.66
CA PHE A 135 -7.35 4.65 -3.88
C PHE A 135 -7.56 5.39 -2.56
N ALA A 136 -8.81 5.44 -2.13
CA ALA A 136 -9.18 6.08 -0.87
C ALA A 136 -9.92 5.11 0.05
N SER A 137 -9.72 5.30 1.36
CA SER A 137 -10.39 4.50 2.39
C SER A 137 -10.72 5.40 3.57
N PRO A 138 -11.91 5.29 4.20
CA PRO A 138 -12.19 5.97 5.45
C PRO A 138 -11.55 5.21 6.61
N TRP A 139 -11.12 5.93 7.63
CA TRP A 139 -10.77 5.35 8.94
C TRP A 139 -11.99 5.33 9.85
N SER A 140 -12.76 6.41 9.84
CA SER A 140 -14.01 6.54 10.57
C SER A 140 -15.05 7.23 9.70
N PRO A 141 -16.32 6.77 9.73
CA PRO A 141 -17.46 7.58 9.33
C PRO A 141 -17.54 8.89 10.13
N PRO A 142 -18.32 9.88 9.65
CA PRO A 142 -18.83 10.97 10.48
C PRO A 142 -19.30 10.51 11.86
N THR A 143 -18.99 11.28 12.91
CA THR A 143 -19.22 10.81 14.28
C THR A 143 -20.70 10.54 14.57
N TRP A 144 -21.60 11.34 14.02
CA TRP A 144 -23.06 11.23 14.23
C TRP A 144 -23.71 10.01 13.55
N LEU A 145 -23.00 9.37 12.60
CA LEU A 145 -23.40 8.09 12.01
C LEU A 145 -22.95 6.89 12.86
N LYS A 146 -22.15 7.09 13.90
CA LYS A 146 -21.55 6.02 14.71
C LYS A 146 -22.18 5.87 16.09
N PHE A 147 -21.92 4.71 16.69
CA PHE A 147 -22.13 4.46 18.11
C PHE A 147 -20.87 3.85 18.77
N PRO A 148 -20.30 4.48 19.82
CA PRO A 148 -20.63 5.82 20.31
C PRO A 148 -20.31 6.92 19.27
N LYS A 149 -20.82 8.14 19.50
CA LYS A 149 -20.56 9.31 18.65
C LYS A 149 -19.11 9.80 18.82
N ALA A 150 -18.16 9.11 18.20
CA ALA A 150 -16.73 9.39 18.29
C ALA A 150 -15.98 8.96 17.03
N TYR A 151 -14.83 9.59 16.74
CA TYR A 151 -13.97 9.19 15.62
C TYR A 151 -13.27 7.86 15.88
N ASN A 152 -12.78 7.67 17.09
CA ASN A 152 -12.19 6.44 17.54
C ASN A 152 -13.26 5.47 18.06
N TYR A 153 -12.94 4.20 18.03
CA TYR A 153 -13.78 3.10 18.48
C TYR A 153 -15.14 2.97 17.78
N GLY A 154 -15.85 1.91 18.13
CA GLY A 154 -17.27 1.74 17.85
C GLY A 154 -17.57 1.25 16.45
N THR A 155 -18.84 1.37 16.11
CA THR A 155 -19.43 0.82 14.88
C THR A 155 -20.31 1.86 14.20
N LEU A 156 -20.57 1.67 12.91
CA LEU A 156 -21.60 2.41 12.22
C LEU A 156 -22.98 2.04 12.78
N ARG A 157 -23.87 3.01 12.99
CA ARG A 157 -25.27 2.72 13.36
C ARG A 157 -25.95 1.99 12.22
N TRP A 158 -26.46 0.79 12.50
CA TRP A 158 -27.03 -0.09 11.48
C TRP A 158 -28.51 0.22 11.19
N GLU A 159 -28.79 1.47 10.84
CA GLU A 159 -30.12 1.96 10.47
C GLU A 159 -30.14 2.27 8.97
N LYS A 160 -31.23 1.92 8.26
CA LYS A 160 -31.35 2.14 6.81
C LYS A 160 -30.94 3.56 6.37
N LYS A 161 -31.46 4.58 7.04
CA LYS A 161 -31.13 5.99 6.76
C LYS A 161 -29.65 6.34 6.95
N VAL A 162 -28.98 5.70 7.92
CA VAL A 162 -27.54 5.88 8.18
C VAL A 162 -26.72 5.20 7.09
N LEU A 163 -27.11 4.00 6.66
CA LEU A 163 -26.45 3.26 5.59
C LEU A 163 -26.61 3.98 4.23
N GLU A 164 -27.80 4.49 3.94
CA GLU A 164 -28.06 5.31 2.74
C GLU A 164 -27.22 6.60 2.76
N ALA A 165 -27.19 7.31 3.89
CA ALA A 165 -26.38 8.52 4.05
C ALA A 165 -24.88 8.21 3.90
N TYR A 166 -24.39 7.13 4.50
CA TYR A 166 -22.98 6.78 4.41
C TYR A 166 -22.57 6.34 3.00
N ALA A 167 -23.43 5.63 2.26
CA ALA A 167 -23.19 5.37 0.84
C ALA A 167 -23.14 6.66 0.01
N LEU A 168 -24.02 7.63 0.29
CA LEU A 168 -24.01 8.94 -0.35
C LEU A 168 -22.74 9.75 0.01
N TYR A 169 -22.20 9.61 1.22
CA TYR A 169 -20.95 10.22 1.64
C TYR A 169 -19.77 9.81 0.73
N PHE A 170 -19.66 8.52 0.36
CA PHE A 170 -18.65 8.07 -0.61
C PHE A 170 -18.86 8.69 -2.00
N VAL A 171 -20.11 8.75 -2.48
CA VAL A 171 -20.44 9.38 -3.77
C VAL A 171 -20.00 10.84 -3.77
N LYS A 172 -20.35 11.59 -2.72
CA LYS A 172 -19.98 13.01 -2.58
C LYS A 172 -18.47 13.21 -2.54
N PHE A 173 -17.74 12.34 -1.83
CA PHE A 173 -16.27 12.36 -1.79
C PHE A 173 -15.67 12.20 -3.18
N VAL A 174 -16.05 11.14 -3.91
CA VAL A 174 -15.51 10.87 -5.26
C VAL A 174 -15.80 12.05 -6.19
N GLN A 175 -17.04 12.54 -6.21
CA GLN A 175 -17.43 13.66 -7.07
C GLN A 175 -16.73 14.98 -6.69
N ALA A 176 -16.49 15.22 -5.41
CA ALA A 176 -15.80 16.41 -4.94
C ALA A 176 -14.31 16.38 -5.33
N TYR A 177 -13.63 15.23 -5.17
CA TYR A 177 -12.25 15.06 -5.61
C TYR A 177 -12.10 15.13 -7.14
N GLU A 178 -13.06 14.60 -7.89
CA GLU A 178 -13.04 14.71 -9.36
C GLU A 178 -13.13 16.17 -9.81
N LYS A 179 -13.94 17.01 -9.16
CA LYS A 179 -14.00 18.47 -9.42
C LYS A 179 -12.66 19.18 -9.15
N GLU A 180 -11.84 18.63 -8.26
CA GLU A 180 -10.49 19.14 -7.97
C GLU A 180 -9.42 18.63 -8.96
N GLY A 181 -9.81 17.81 -9.94
CA GLY A 181 -8.93 17.17 -10.92
C GLY A 181 -8.26 15.90 -10.41
N ILE A 182 -8.78 15.29 -9.34
CA ILE A 182 -8.22 14.09 -8.73
C ILE A 182 -9.21 12.93 -8.94
N LYS A 183 -8.89 12.03 -9.87
CA LYS A 183 -9.71 10.85 -10.12
C LYS A 183 -9.43 9.78 -9.06
N ILE A 184 -10.42 9.50 -8.21
CA ILE A 184 -10.36 8.36 -7.29
C ILE A 184 -10.66 7.09 -8.09
N ASN A 185 -9.66 6.23 -8.27
CA ASN A 185 -9.81 5.00 -9.06
C ASN A 185 -10.47 3.87 -8.25
N GLN A 186 -10.20 3.81 -6.95
CA GLN A 186 -10.69 2.75 -6.08
C GLN A 186 -11.16 3.31 -4.74
N ILE A 187 -12.29 2.81 -4.25
CA ILE A 187 -12.73 2.98 -2.87
C ILE A 187 -12.57 1.65 -2.16
N HIS A 188 -11.83 1.66 -1.05
CA HIS A 188 -11.78 0.55 -0.11
C HIS A 188 -12.76 0.89 1.02
N VAL A 189 -13.76 0.03 1.24
CA VAL A 189 -14.96 0.37 2.05
C VAL A 189 -14.61 0.84 3.47
N GLN A 190 -13.60 0.26 4.08
CA GLN A 190 -13.17 0.62 5.43
C GLN A 190 -11.68 0.29 5.61
N ASN A 191 -10.94 1.20 6.25
CA ASN A 191 -9.58 0.92 6.70
C ASN A 191 -9.63 -0.01 7.91
N GLU A 192 -8.84 -1.07 7.90
CA GLU A 192 -8.72 -2.03 9.00
C GLU A 192 -10.09 -2.47 9.50
N VAL A 193 -10.79 -3.25 8.68
CA VAL A 193 -12.22 -3.59 8.90
C VAL A 193 -12.55 -4.14 10.29
N MET A 194 -11.59 -4.75 10.99
CA MET A 194 -11.77 -5.27 12.35
C MET A 194 -11.37 -4.31 13.49
N ALA A 195 -10.82 -3.13 13.16
CA ALA A 195 -10.24 -2.23 14.13
C ALA A 195 -11.29 -1.49 14.96
N ASP A 196 -11.17 -1.64 16.28
CA ASP A 196 -11.87 -0.86 17.31
C ASP A 196 -10.81 -0.18 18.17
N GLN A 197 -10.24 0.91 17.66
CA GLN A 197 -8.97 1.45 18.11
C GLN A 197 -9.12 2.83 18.74
N LYS A 198 -8.11 3.22 19.51
CA LYS A 198 -8.09 4.53 20.20
C LYS A 198 -7.85 5.73 19.30
N PHE A 199 -7.54 5.49 18.03
CA PHE A 199 -7.44 6.46 16.93
C PHE A 199 -8.62 6.26 15.96
N PRO A 200 -8.81 7.11 14.93
CA PRO A 200 -9.95 7.01 14.03
C PRO A 200 -10.12 5.59 13.49
N SER A 201 -11.27 4.98 13.79
CA SER A 201 -11.55 3.58 13.48
C SER A 201 -13.05 3.33 13.48
N CYS A 202 -13.49 2.29 12.78
CA CYS A 202 -14.85 1.83 12.79
C CYS A 202 -14.83 0.33 12.52
N LYS A 203 -15.35 -0.46 13.44
CA LYS A 203 -15.37 -1.92 13.34
C LYS A 203 -16.56 -2.39 12.50
N TRP A 204 -16.29 -3.34 11.61
CA TRP A 204 -17.26 -3.99 10.75
C TRP A 204 -17.18 -5.51 10.89
N THR A 205 -18.34 -6.17 10.80
CA THR A 205 -18.39 -7.62 10.54
C THR A 205 -18.40 -7.89 9.04
N GLY A 206 -18.13 -9.14 8.63
CA GLY A 206 -18.24 -9.53 7.23
C GLY A 206 -19.67 -9.40 6.70
N GLU A 207 -20.69 -9.73 7.51
CA GLU A 207 -22.10 -9.58 7.15
C GLU A 207 -22.46 -8.12 6.90
N GLN A 208 -21.93 -7.21 7.73
CA GLN A 208 -22.11 -5.78 7.55
C GLN A 208 -21.47 -5.27 6.24
N LEU A 209 -20.25 -5.72 5.92
CA LEU A 209 -19.62 -5.39 4.63
C LEU A 209 -20.43 -5.95 3.45
N GLN A 210 -20.89 -7.21 3.55
CA GLN A 210 -21.72 -7.85 2.53
C GLN A 210 -22.99 -7.05 2.25
N GLU A 211 -23.76 -6.76 3.31
CA GLU A 211 -25.02 -6.01 3.21
C GLU A 211 -24.77 -4.59 2.68
N PHE A 212 -23.80 -3.87 3.24
CA PHE A 212 -23.53 -2.48 2.83
C PHE A 212 -23.10 -2.38 1.36
N ILE A 213 -22.23 -3.27 0.89
CA ILE A 213 -21.80 -3.29 -0.51
C ILE A 213 -22.96 -3.64 -1.44
N ARG A 214 -23.71 -4.70 -1.12
CA ARG A 214 -24.80 -5.23 -1.94
C ARG A 214 -25.96 -4.25 -2.06
N ASP A 215 -26.42 -3.73 -0.92
CA ASP A 215 -27.72 -3.08 -0.80
C ASP A 215 -27.63 -1.55 -0.80
N TYR A 216 -26.45 -0.98 -0.52
CA TYR A 216 -26.30 0.48 -0.35
C TYR A 216 -25.20 1.08 -1.25
N LEU A 217 -23.93 0.72 -1.05
CA LEU A 217 -22.80 1.36 -1.74
C LEU A 217 -22.80 1.08 -3.25
N GLY A 218 -22.92 -0.19 -3.65
CA GLY A 218 -22.98 -0.58 -5.05
C GLY A 218 -24.14 0.07 -5.81
N PRO A 219 -25.38 0.00 -5.30
CA PRO A 219 -26.52 0.71 -5.86
C PRO A 219 -26.36 2.23 -5.90
N ALA A 220 -25.78 2.85 -4.86
CA ALA A 220 -25.53 4.29 -4.85
C ALA A 220 -24.56 4.71 -5.95
N PHE A 221 -23.45 3.98 -6.14
CA PHE A 221 -22.49 4.27 -7.20
C PHE A 221 -23.14 4.17 -8.59
N LYS A 222 -23.95 3.13 -8.84
CA LYS A 222 -24.72 3.01 -10.08
C LYS A 222 -25.71 4.16 -10.27
N LYS A 223 -26.50 4.49 -9.24
CA LYS A 223 -27.51 5.56 -9.28
C LYS A 223 -26.89 6.92 -9.60
N HIS A 224 -25.70 7.18 -9.09
CA HIS A 224 -24.99 8.45 -9.24
C HIS A 224 -23.93 8.46 -10.36
N ASN A 225 -23.88 7.41 -11.19
CA ASN A 225 -22.91 7.23 -12.28
C ASN A 225 -21.45 7.44 -11.83
N VAL A 226 -21.07 6.82 -10.71
CA VAL A 226 -19.71 6.82 -10.20
C VAL A 226 -18.97 5.60 -10.76
N ASP A 227 -17.97 5.85 -11.61
CA ASP A 227 -17.15 4.82 -12.26
C ASP A 227 -16.01 4.26 -11.37
N THR A 228 -15.87 4.79 -10.16
CA THR A 228 -14.85 4.34 -9.19
C THR A 228 -15.11 2.91 -8.75
N GLU A 229 -14.05 2.10 -8.75
CA GLU A 229 -14.12 0.70 -8.36
C GLU A 229 -14.38 0.54 -6.86
N ILE A 230 -15.24 -0.42 -6.49
CA ILE A 230 -15.43 -0.81 -5.09
C ILE A 230 -14.51 -1.99 -4.78
N TRP A 231 -13.70 -1.82 -3.74
CA TRP A 231 -12.82 -2.83 -3.18
C TRP A 231 -13.30 -3.17 -1.77
N LEU A 232 -13.29 -4.45 -1.41
CA LEU A 232 -13.92 -4.96 -0.19
C LEU A 232 -13.49 -4.23 1.09
N GLY A 233 -12.26 -3.73 1.14
CA GLY A 233 -11.70 -2.99 2.27
C GLY A 233 -10.21 -3.28 2.42
N THR A 234 -9.59 -2.71 3.45
CA THR A 234 -8.23 -3.08 3.84
C THR A 234 -8.28 -4.10 4.99
N ILE A 235 -8.34 -5.38 4.63
CA ILE A 235 -8.54 -6.47 5.58
C ILE A 235 -7.29 -6.64 6.44
N ASN A 236 -7.46 -6.54 7.77
CA ASN A 236 -6.42 -6.73 8.78
C ASN A 236 -6.61 -8.01 9.61
N ALA A 237 -7.22 -9.05 9.02
CA ALA A 237 -7.62 -10.31 9.65
C ALA A 237 -7.26 -11.54 8.79
N PRO A 238 -7.05 -12.74 9.36
CA PRO A 238 -7.22 -13.11 10.77
C PRO A 238 -6.17 -12.52 11.69
N GLU A 239 -6.49 -12.38 12.97
CA GLU A 239 -5.53 -12.08 14.05
C GLU A 239 -5.24 -13.36 14.85
N PRO A 240 -4.16 -14.12 14.53
CA PRO A 240 -3.95 -15.46 15.08
C PRO A 240 -3.87 -15.50 16.61
N TRP A 241 -3.34 -14.43 17.24
CA TRP A 241 -3.27 -14.35 18.70
C TRP A 241 -4.64 -14.24 19.33
N GLN A 242 -5.56 -13.50 18.70
CA GLN A 242 -6.92 -13.37 19.19
C GLN A 242 -7.66 -14.70 19.08
N GLU A 243 -7.50 -15.44 17.98
CA GLU A 243 -8.11 -16.78 17.81
C GLU A 243 -7.57 -17.81 18.80
N LEU A 244 -6.29 -17.72 19.19
CA LEU A 244 -5.73 -18.58 20.23
C LEU A 244 -6.26 -18.24 21.64
N MET A 245 -6.64 -16.98 21.86
CA MET A 245 -7.06 -16.47 23.17
C MET A 245 -8.59 -16.40 23.34
N THR A 246 -9.35 -16.60 22.27
CA THR A 246 -10.81 -16.49 22.26
C THR A 246 -11.42 -17.66 21.51
N ASP A 247 -12.61 -18.12 21.91
CA ASP A 247 -13.36 -19.15 21.16
C ASP A 247 -14.04 -18.56 19.91
N THR A 248 -13.33 -17.70 19.17
CA THR A 248 -13.81 -17.02 17.96
C THR A 248 -12.80 -17.13 16.82
N THR A 249 -13.28 -17.08 15.59
CA THR A 249 -12.44 -17.01 14.39
C THR A 249 -12.63 -15.67 13.69
N SER A 250 -11.57 -15.22 13.03
CA SER A 250 -11.46 -14.00 12.22
C SER A 250 -10.86 -14.29 10.84
N ASP A 251 -10.83 -15.57 10.46
CA ASP A 251 -10.16 -16.07 9.25
C ASP A 251 -10.89 -15.64 7.97
N PHE A 252 -10.29 -15.99 6.83
CA PHE A 252 -10.78 -15.73 5.48
C PHE A 252 -12.30 -15.81 5.32
N ASP A 253 -12.93 -16.87 5.84
CA ASP A 253 -14.36 -17.13 5.67
C ASP A 253 -15.25 -16.17 6.49
N VAL A 254 -14.71 -15.44 7.45
CA VAL A 254 -15.43 -14.41 8.22
C VAL A 254 -15.56 -13.10 7.44
N TYR A 255 -14.62 -12.83 6.52
CA TYR A 255 -14.58 -11.59 5.76
C TYR A 255 -14.61 -11.84 4.26
N ALA A 256 -13.45 -12.14 3.65
CA ALA A 256 -13.34 -12.25 2.20
C ALA A 256 -14.20 -13.41 1.64
N GLY A 257 -14.14 -14.59 2.24
CA GLY A 257 -14.94 -15.75 1.80
C GLY A 257 -16.45 -15.49 1.89
N LEU A 258 -16.92 -14.92 3.01
CA LEU A 258 -18.33 -14.59 3.21
C LEU A 258 -18.84 -13.57 2.17
N VAL A 259 -18.12 -12.47 1.98
CA VAL A 259 -18.61 -11.40 1.10
C VAL A 259 -18.50 -11.79 -0.37
N LEU A 260 -17.40 -12.44 -0.77
CA LEU A 260 -17.18 -12.83 -2.16
C LEU A 260 -18.05 -14.02 -2.61
N SER A 261 -18.58 -14.81 -1.67
CA SER A 261 -19.49 -15.92 -2.00
C SER A 261 -20.95 -15.48 -2.22
N ASP A 262 -21.32 -14.24 -1.87
CA ASP A 262 -22.63 -13.66 -2.21
C ASP A 262 -22.56 -13.01 -3.61
N PRO A 263 -23.24 -13.57 -4.64
CA PRO A 263 -23.19 -13.04 -6.01
C PRO A 263 -23.68 -11.59 -6.11
N GLU A 264 -24.58 -11.17 -5.23
CA GLU A 264 -25.17 -9.84 -5.26
C GLU A 264 -24.23 -8.78 -4.67
N ALA A 265 -23.36 -9.15 -3.73
CA ALA A 265 -22.25 -8.30 -3.28
C ALA A 265 -21.07 -8.37 -4.27
N TYR A 266 -20.68 -9.59 -4.65
CA TYR A 266 -19.52 -9.87 -5.52
C TYR A 266 -19.55 -9.10 -6.83
N LYS A 267 -20.72 -8.94 -7.47
CA LYS A 267 -20.86 -8.18 -8.73
C LYS A 267 -20.42 -6.71 -8.68
N TYR A 268 -20.25 -6.15 -7.48
CA TYR A 268 -19.73 -4.79 -7.29
C TYR A 268 -18.24 -4.76 -6.96
N ILE A 269 -17.65 -5.89 -6.56
CA ILE A 269 -16.29 -5.95 -6.03
C ILE A 269 -15.29 -6.14 -7.17
N SER A 270 -14.33 -5.22 -7.25
CA SER A 270 -13.27 -5.21 -8.26
C SER A 270 -11.92 -5.73 -7.75
N GLY A 271 -11.81 -5.91 -6.42
CA GLY A 271 -10.61 -6.42 -5.76
C GLY A 271 -10.70 -6.40 -4.24
N VAL A 272 -9.65 -6.92 -3.59
CA VAL A 272 -9.53 -6.99 -2.12
C VAL A 272 -8.20 -6.42 -1.65
N GLY A 273 -8.26 -5.52 -0.66
CA GLY A 273 -7.08 -4.98 0.01
C GLY A 273 -6.72 -5.82 1.26
N TYR A 274 -5.42 -6.00 1.49
CA TYR A 274 -4.88 -6.68 2.67
C TYR A 274 -3.77 -5.85 3.32
N GLN A 275 -3.76 -5.84 4.64
CA GLN A 275 -2.69 -5.26 5.46
C GLN A 275 -2.56 -6.01 6.78
N TRP A 276 -1.46 -5.79 7.51
CA TRP A 276 -1.23 -6.40 8.83
C TRP A 276 -1.46 -7.91 8.84
N ALA A 277 -2.28 -8.41 9.76
CA ALA A 277 -2.58 -9.83 9.90
C ALA A 277 -3.41 -10.40 8.72
N GLY A 278 -3.98 -9.52 7.87
CA GLY A 278 -4.54 -9.85 6.56
C GLY A 278 -3.59 -10.62 5.64
N LYS A 279 -2.28 -10.49 5.86
CA LYS A 279 -1.25 -11.26 5.14
C LYS A 279 -1.44 -12.78 5.26
N TYR A 280 -2.13 -13.29 6.27
CA TYR A 280 -2.38 -14.72 6.44
C TYR A 280 -3.56 -15.23 5.61
N ALA A 281 -4.44 -14.36 5.10
CA ALA A 281 -5.63 -14.74 4.33
C ALA A 281 -5.51 -14.49 2.82
N ILE A 282 -4.63 -13.60 2.37
CA ILE A 282 -4.51 -13.21 0.96
C ILE A 282 -4.31 -14.41 0.02
N GLN A 283 -3.51 -15.40 0.41
CA GLN A 283 -3.23 -16.59 -0.40
C GLN A 283 -4.52 -17.35 -0.76
N ARG A 284 -5.31 -17.73 0.25
CA ARG A 284 -6.58 -18.45 0.08
C ARG A 284 -7.56 -17.68 -0.79
N THR A 285 -7.57 -16.35 -0.63
CA THR A 285 -8.43 -15.46 -1.41
C THR A 285 -8.02 -15.46 -2.88
N ALA A 286 -6.73 -15.32 -3.16
CA ALA A 286 -6.17 -15.34 -4.52
C ALA A 286 -6.32 -16.70 -5.22
N GLU A 287 -6.31 -17.79 -4.46
CA GLU A 287 -6.58 -19.16 -4.96
C GLU A 287 -8.06 -19.36 -5.29
N SER A 288 -8.96 -18.82 -4.47
CA SER A 288 -10.41 -19.03 -4.62
C SER A 288 -11.06 -18.13 -5.68
N TYR A 289 -10.52 -16.92 -5.88
CA TYR A 289 -11.09 -15.90 -6.79
C TYR A 289 -10.02 -15.40 -7.78
N PRO A 290 -9.43 -16.29 -8.59
CA PRO A 290 -8.26 -15.96 -9.39
C PRO A 290 -8.50 -14.91 -10.48
N GLU A 291 -9.72 -14.49 -10.73
CA GLU A 291 -10.07 -13.39 -11.64
C GLU A 291 -9.95 -12.00 -11.01
N LEU A 292 -9.97 -11.91 -9.68
CA LEU A 292 -9.90 -10.64 -8.95
C LEU A 292 -8.47 -10.10 -8.85
N ARG A 293 -8.40 -8.84 -8.39
CA ARG A 293 -7.15 -8.16 -8.05
C ARG A 293 -6.99 -8.03 -6.54
N TYR A 294 -5.74 -7.97 -6.12
CA TYR A 294 -5.36 -7.91 -4.72
C TYR A 294 -4.34 -6.81 -4.49
N LEU A 295 -4.47 -6.08 -3.40
CA LEU A 295 -3.55 -4.98 -3.09
C LEU A 295 -3.02 -5.17 -1.67
N GLN A 296 -1.71 -5.04 -1.50
CA GLN A 296 -1.17 -4.72 -0.19
C GLN A 296 -1.37 -3.20 0.01
N THR A 297 -2.16 -2.82 1.01
CA THR A 297 -2.71 -1.45 1.12
C THR A 297 -2.02 -0.56 2.15
N GLU A 298 -1.27 -1.16 3.08
CA GLU A 298 -0.54 -0.44 4.13
C GLU A 298 0.61 -1.26 4.68
N ASN A 299 1.81 -0.68 4.64
CA ASN A 299 3.01 -1.31 5.19
C ASN A 299 2.96 -1.29 6.72
N GLU A 300 3.32 -2.39 7.36
CA GLU A 300 3.36 -2.44 8.83
C GLU A 300 4.30 -1.37 9.38
N CYS A 301 3.82 -0.57 10.32
CA CYS A 301 4.33 0.79 10.54
C CYS A 301 5.61 0.91 11.39
N GLY A 302 6.03 -0.14 12.09
CA GLY A 302 7.28 -0.12 12.87
C GLY A 302 7.20 0.73 14.15
N ASN A 303 8.29 1.40 14.50
CA ASN A 303 8.48 2.04 15.80
C ASN A 303 9.22 3.38 15.77
N GLY A 304 9.32 4.01 14.60
CA GLY A 304 9.99 5.31 14.40
C GLY A 304 11.52 5.26 14.39
N LYS A 305 12.14 4.09 14.57
CA LYS A 305 13.60 3.94 14.60
C LYS A 305 14.23 3.80 13.21
N ASN A 306 13.44 3.46 12.19
CA ASN A 306 13.90 3.37 10.79
C ASN A 306 15.17 2.50 10.64
N THR A 307 15.21 1.32 11.27
CA THR A 307 16.43 0.49 11.30
C THR A 307 16.57 -0.42 10.08
N TRP A 308 17.81 -0.87 9.83
CA TRP A 308 18.08 -1.84 8.77
C TRP A 308 17.34 -3.18 8.99
N GLU A 309 17.20 -3.62 10.24
CA GLU A 309 16.47 -4.84 10.59
C GLU A 309 14.99 -4.73 10.19
N TYR A 310 14.39 -3.55 10.39
CA TYR A 310 13.02 -3.33 9.95
C TYR A 310 12.92 -3.24 8.42
N ALA A 311 13.93 -2.70 7.73
CA ALA A 311 14.00 -2.76 6.27
C ALA A 311 14.09 -4.21 5.75
N GLN A 312 14.83 -5.11 6.43
CA GLN A 312 14.83 -6.54 6.09
C GLN A 312 13.44 -7.17 6.29
N TYR A 313 12.73 -6.78 7.34
CA TYR A 313 11.35 -7.19 7.56
C TYR A 313 10.43 -6.74 6.43
N VAL A 314 10.50 -5.47 6.03
CA VAL A 314 9.71 -4.92 4.90
C VAL A 314 10.06 -5.62 3.58
N SER A 315 11.34 -5.90 3.32
CA SER A 315 11.75 -6.69 2.14
C SER A 315 11.07 -8.07 2.09
N ASN A 316 10.93 -8.72 3.25
CA ASN A 316 10.19 -9.98 3.35
C ASN A 316 8.68 -9.80 3.12
N LEU A 317 8.09 -8.68 3.56
CA LEU A 317 6.68 -8.37 3.27
C LEU A 317 6.44 -8.18 1.77
N PHE A 318 7.28 -7.43 1.07
CA PHE A 318 7.20 -7.34 -0.40
C PHE A 318 7.16 -8.72 -1.04
N ARG A 319 8.10 -9.59 -0.68
CA ARG A 319 8.11 -10.98 -1.16
C ARG A 319 6.81 -11.71 -0.82
N HIS A 320 6.38 -11.64 0.44
CA HIS A 320 5.18 -12.31 0.92
C HIS A 320 3.96 -11.95 0.08
N TYR A 321 3.68 -10.65 -0.08
CA TYR A 321 2.47 -10.21 -0.77
C TYR A 321 2.49 -10.54 -2.27
N PHE A 322 3.60 -10.30 -2.97
CA PHE A 322 3.67 -10.62 -4.41
C PHE A 322 3.64 -12.13 -4.70
N VAL A 323 4.24 -12.96 -3.84
CA VAL A 323 4.15 -14.42 -3.99
C VAL A 323 2.72 -14.92 -3.73
N ASN A 324 1.97 -14.27 -2.84
CA ASN A 324 0.59 -14.65 -2.50
C ASN A 324 -0.47 -13.92 -3.33
N GLY A 325 -0.09 -13.30 -4.45
CA GLY A 325 -1.05 -12.81 -5.45
C GLY A 325 -1.35 -11.32 -5.44
N ALA A 326 -0.62 -10.50 -4.67
CA ALA A 326 -0.78 -9.05 -4.74
C ALA A 326 -0.39 -8.48 -6.11
N ASN A 327 -1.22 -7.58 -6.63
CA ASN A 327 -0.99 -6.77 -7.83
C ASN A 327 -0.23 -5.48 -7.52
N GLY A 328 -0.16 -5.03 -6.27
CA GLY A 328 0.53 -3.80 -5.91
C GLY A 328 0.93 -3.76 -4.45
N TYR A 329 1.77 -2.77 -4.12
CA TYR A 329 2.26 -2.54 -2.77
C TYR A 329 2.28 -1.05 -2.45
N VAL A 330 1.69 -0.68 -1.32
CA VAL A 330 1.54 0.70 -0.87
C VAL A 330 2.18 0.83 0.50
N TYR A 331 3.27 1.59 0.53
CA TYR A 331 3.93 1.98 1.76
C TYR A 331 3.05 2.96 2.54
N TRP A 332 3.13 2.96 3.88
CA TRP A 332 2.28 3.85 4.67
C TRP A 332 2.75 5.31 4.60
N ASN A 333 3.71 5.69 5.45
CA ASN A 333 4.18 7.07 5.54
C ASN A 333 5.44 7.31 4.70
N ALA A 334 5.33 8.03 3.58
CA ALA A 334 6.52 8.35 2.79
C ALA A 334 7.46 9.32 3.51
N VAL A 335 6.91 10.38 4.09
CA VAL A 335 7.69 11.48 4.67
C VAL A 335 7.11 11.79 6.04
N LEU A 336 7.95 11.89 7.06
CA LEU A 336 7.57 12.31 8.42
C LEU A 336 8.70 13.11 9.08
N GLU A 337 8.37 13.79 10.17
CA GLU A 337 9.35 14.35 11.11
C GLU A 337 10.09 13.25 11.91
N PRO A 338 11.18 13.56 12.64
CA PRO A 338 11.90 12.57 13.44
C PRO A 338 10.95 11.82 14.40
N LYS A 339 11.18 10.50 14.54
CA LYS A 339 10.32 9.53 15.25
C LYS A 339 8.96 9.25 14.60
N GLY A 340 8.50 10.09 13.68
CA GLY A 340 7.26 9.88 12.95
C GLY A 340 6.03 9.67 13.84
N ARG A 341 5.89 10.47 14.89
CA ARG A 341 4.85 10.30 15.91
C ARG A 341 3.47 10.73 15.39
N SER A 342 2.51 9.80 15.39
CA SER A 342 1.09 10.05 15.12
C SER A 342 0.43 10.94 16.20
N THR A 343 -0.75 11.47 15.90
CA THR A 343 -1.50 12.33 16.84
C THR A 343 -1.95 11.65 18.12
N TRP A 344 -1.97 10.31 18.16
CA TRP A 344 -2.27 9.54 19.37
C TRP A 344 -1.02 9.00 20.08
N GLY A 345 0.18 9.28 19.56
CA GLY A 345 1.45 9.04 20.24
C GLY A 345 2.25 7.81 19.81
N TRP A 346 1.78 7.04 18.81
CA TRP A 346 2.60 5.95 18.24
C TRP A 346 3.63 6.50 17.26
N GLU A 347 4.89 6.15 17.49
CA GLU A 347 6.03 6.42 16.59
C GLU A 347 6.07 5.36 15.49
N GLN A 348 6.06 5.79 14.23
CA GLN A 348 6.11 4.91 13.06
C GLN A 348 7.27 5.28 12.15
N ASN A 349 7.74 4.30 11.38
CA ASN A 349 8.78 4.47 10.39
C ASN A 349 8.27 5.28 9.18
N SER A 350 9.22 5.86 8.45
CA SER A 350 8.99 6.53 7.18
C SER A 350 10.11 6.23 6.20
N MET A 351 9.86 6.40 4.91
CA MET A 351 10.93 6.33 3.90
C MET A 351 11.89 7.52 4.02
N ILE A 352 11.37 8.70 4.35
CA ILE A 352 12.12 9.95 4.41
C ILE A 352 11.81 10.63 5.75
N THR A 353 12.86 11.07 6.43
CA THR A 353 12.75 11.91 7.62
C THR A 353 13.10 13.34 7.25
N VAL A 354 12.23 14.30 7.57
CA VAL A 354 12.50 15.73 7.46
C VAL A 354 12.76 16.30 8.84
N ASP A 355 13.91 16.93 9.03
CA ASP A 355 14.27 17.57 10.29
C ASP A 355 13.85 19.06 10.26
N PRO A 356 12.90 19.48 11.12
CA PRO A 356 12.43 20.85 11.14
C PRO A 356 13.47 21.85 11.68
N GLU A 357 14.43 21.42 12.50
CA GLU A 357 15.46 22.29 13.08
C GLU A 357 16.52 22.63 12.04
N THR A 358 17.01 21.61 11.33
CA THR A 358 18.07 21.79 10.31
C THR A 358 17.51 22.11 8.92
N LYS A 359 16.20 21.96 8.71
CA LYS A 359 15.50 22.11 7.41
C LYS A 359 16.11 21.23 6.32
N SER A 360 16.53 20.03 6.70
CA SER A 360 17.14 19.03 5.82
C SER A 360 16.34 17.74 5.86
N PHE A 361 16.64 16.81 4.96
CA PHE A 361 16.01 15.49 4.95
C PHE A 361 17.04 14.37 4.79
N GLN A 362 16.65 13.16 5.15
CA GLN A 362 17.42 11.94 4.92
C GLN A 362 16.54 10.80 4.42
N TYR A 363 17.11 9.95 3.57
CA TYR A 363 16.50 8.69 3.15
C TYR A 363 16.80 7.60 4.19
N ASN A 364 15.75 6.95 4.68
CA ASN A 364 15.84 5.85 5.63
C ASN A 364 16.04 4.50 4.90
N PRO A 365 16.50 3.44 5.58
CA PRO A 365 16.72 2.12 4.96
C PRO A 365 15.54 1.58 4.14
N GLU A 366 14.31 1.81 4.61
CA GLU A 366 13.09 1.35 3.93
C GLU A 366 12.83 2.06 2.59
N PHE A 367 13.29 3.31 2.41
CA PHE A 367 13.26 3.98 1.10
C PHE A 367 13.98 3.14 0.05
N TYR A 368 15.16 2.61 0.38
CA TYR A 368 15.93 1.79 -0.55
C TYR A 368 15.26 0.45 -0.83
N VAL A 369 14.62 -0.17 0.17
CA VAL A 369 13.82 -1.39 -0.06
C VAL A 369 12.71 -1.12 -1.07
N VAL A 370 11.94 -0.05 -0.87
CA VAL A 370 10.86 0.33 -1.80
C VAL A 370 11.44 0.66 -3.18
N LYS A 371 12.52 1.44 -3.24
CA LYS A 371 13.21 1.81 -4.48
C LYS A 371 13.73 0.59 -5.26
N HIS A 372 14.28 -0.43 -4.58
CA HIS A 372 14.72 -1.69 -5.21
C HIS A 372 13.58 -2.41 -5.96
N HIS A 373 12.32 -2.17 -5.56
CA HIS A 373 11.13 -2.70 -6.21
C HIS A 373 10.56 -1.71 -7.23
N SER A 374 10.12 -0.54 -6.76
CA SER A 374 9.32 0.40 -7.56
C SER A 374 10.11 1.07 -8.70
N HIS A 375 11.42 1.28 -8.53
CA HIS A 375 12.25 1.89 -9.58
C HIS A 375 12.37 0.97 -10.82
N PHE A 376 12.45 -0.34 -10.61
CA PHE A 376 12.79 -1.30 -11.68
C PHE A 376 11.60 -2.10 -12.18
N VAL A 377 10.59 -2.34 -11.35
CA VAL A 377 9.36 -3.05 -11.72
C VAL A 377 8.33 -2.03 -12.18
N LYS A 378 8.08 -1.99 -13.49
CA LYS A 378 7.18 -1.01 -14.10
C LYS A 378 5.72 -1.46 -13.99
N ASN A 379 4.82 -0.49 -14.04
CA ASN A 379 3.39 -0.78 -14.18
C ASN A 379 3.15 -1.65 -15.43
N GLY A 380 2.36 -2.72 -15.28
CA GLY A 380 2.14 -3.72 -16.30
C GLY A 380 3.16 -4.87 -16.30
N ALA A 381 4.18 -4.83 -15.43
CA ALA A 381 5.10 -5.96 -15.29
C ALA A 381 4.37 -7.21 -14.81
N VAL A 382 4.79 -8.38 -15.27
CA VAL A 382 4.21 -9.67 -14.89
C VAL A 382 5.14 -10.38 -13.93
N ARG A 383 4.64 -10.80 -12.77
CA ARG A 383 5.41 -11.61 -11.83
C ARG A 383 5.79 -12.95 -12.48
N LEU A 384 7.03 -13.37 -12.35
CA LEU A 384 7.53 -14.67 -12.80
C LEU A 384 7.79 -15.60 -11.61
N GLU A 385 7.42 -16.86 -11.75
CA GLU A 385 7.76 -17.88 -10.76
C GLU A 385 9.25 -18.18 -10.72
N THR A 386 9.77 -18.35 -9.51
CA THR A 386 11.17 -18.75 -9.28
C THR A 386 11.24 -20.13 -8.62
N LYS A 387 12.34 -20.85 -8.88
CA LYS A 387 12.66 -22.17 -8.31
C LYS A 387 14.11 -22.20 -7.84
N GLY A 388 14.43 -23.11 -6.90
CA GLY A 388 15.78 -23.27 -6.33
C GLY A 388 15.89 -22.74 -4.91
N HIS A 389 17.06 -22.92 -4.28
CA HIS A 389 17.27 -22.63 -2.86
C HIS A 389 17.18 -21.13 -2.51
N LEU A 390 17.34 -20.25 -3.49
CA LEU A 390 17.21 -18.79 -3.31
C LEU A 390 15.79 -18.27 -3.50
N THR A 391 14.82 -19.09 -3.92
CA THR A 391 13.43 -18.65 -4.16
C THR A 391 12.75 -18.06 -2.91
N SER A 392 13.17 -18.49 -1.72
CA SER A 392 12.65 -17.97 -0.45
C SER A 392 13.01 -16.51 -0.18
N HIS A 393 13.89 -15.90 -0.99
CA HIS A 393 14.31 -14.50 -0.85
C HIS A 393 14.29 -13.73 -2.17
N ALA A 394 13.63 -14.27 -3.21
CA ALA A 394 13.65 -13.70 -4.54
C ALA A 394 12.24 -13.36 -5.06
N LEU A 395 12.15 -12.26 -5.80
CA LEU A 395 11.03 -11.91 -6.68
C LEU A 395 11.57 -11.65 -8.09
N ALA A 396 10.85 -12.13 -9.09
CA ALA A 396 11.18 -11.89 -10.48
C ALA A 396 9.98 -11.31 -11.22
N PHE A 397 10.23 -10.37 -12.12
CA PHE A 397 9.22 -9.71 -12.93
C PHE A 397 9.71 -9.53 -14.37
N GLN A 398 8.81 -9.70 -15.33
CA GLN A 398 9.03 -9.27 -16.72
C GLN A 398 8.31 -7.95 -16.94
N ASN A 399 9.05 -6.90 -17.25
CA ASN A 399 8.49 -5.59 -17.59
C ASN A 399 7.85 -5.61 -18.99
N PRO A 400 7.00 -4.61 -19.32
CA PRO A 400 6.43 -4.48 -20.66
C PRO A 400 7.44 -4.28 -21.80
N ASP A 401 8.67 -3.84 -21.48
CA ASP A 401 9.80 -3.74 -22.42
C ASP A 401 10.60 -5.05 -22.53
N ASP A 402 10.03 -6.16 -22.07
CA ASP A 402 10.63 -7.50 -21.97
C ASP A 402 11.85 -7.62 -21.06
N SER A 403 12.26 -6.53 -20.39
CA SER A 403 13.34 -6.60 -19.40
C SER A 403 12.94 -7.42 -18.19
N ILE A 404 13.88 -8.23 -17.69
CA ILE A 404 13.69 -9.03 -16.48
C ILE A 404 14.27 -8.28 -15.30
N CYS A 405 13.46 -8.06 -14.27
CA CYS A 405 13.88 -7.53 -12.97
C CYS A 405 13.85 -8.67 -11.94
N LEU A 406 15.03 -9.05 -11.44
CA LEU A 406 15.21 -10.02 -10.37
C LEU A 406 15.65 -9.29 -9.10
N ILE A 407 14.83 -9.33 -8.06
CA ILE A 407 15.11 -8.76 -6.75
C ILE A 407 15.45 -9.90 -5.80
N VAL A 408 16.59 -9.83 -5.13
CA VAL A 408 17.09 -10.86 -4.21
C VAL A 408 17.59 -10.23 -2.91
N ASN A 409 17.06 -10.70 -1.79
CA ASN A 409 17.53 -10.33 -0.46
C ASN A 409 18.52 -11.38 0.07
N ASN A 410 19.68 -10.97 0.57
CA ASN A 410 20.52 -11.82 1.42
C ASN A 410 20.33 -11.41 2.89
N PRO A 411 19.46 -12.08 3.66
CA PRO A 411 19.23 -11.71 5.05
C PRO A 411 20.32 -12.23 6.00
N LEU A 412 21.29 -13.01 5.51
CA LEU A 412 22.27 -13.67 6.35
C LEU A 412 23.44 -12.74 6.69
N LYS A 413 24.08 -12.98 7.83
CA LYS A 413 25.33 -12.29 8.24
C LYS A 413 26.58 -12.79 7.53
N LYS A 414 26.41 -13.53 6.43
CA LYS A 414 27.50 -14.04 5.59
C LYS A 414 27.16 -13.81 4.13
N GLU A 415 28.20 -13.73 3.32
CA GLU A 415 28.06 -13.65 1.88
C GLU A 415 27.31 -14.88 1.36
N ARG A 416 26.50 -14.66 0.33
CA ARG A 416 25.75 -15.72 -0.34
C ARG A 416 25.94 -15.60 -1.83
N GLU A 417 26.34 -16.71 -2.44
CA GLU A 417 26.46 -16.80 -3.88
C GLU A 417 25.09 -16.98 -4.53
N LEU A 418 24.78 -16.15 -5.51
CA LEU A 418 23.71 -16.34 -6.48
C LEU A 418 24.33 -16.71 -7.82
N VAL A 419 23.93 -17.84 -8.39
CA VAL A 419 24.26 -18.23 -9.76
C VAL A 419 22.97 -18.29 -10.55
N PHE A 420 22.92 -17.50 -11.61
CA PHE A 420 21.73 -17.28 -12.41
C PHE A 420 22.08 -17.36 -13.89
N GLU A 421 21.35 -18.19 -14.64
CA GLU A 421 21.52 -18.29 -16.08
C GLU A 421 20.72 -17.22 -16.80
N ILE A 422 21.38 -16.52 -17.72
CA ILE A 422 20.80 -15.49 -18.56
C ILE A 422 21.16 -15.81 -20.01
N GLN A 423 20.15 -16.15 -20.82
CA GLN A 423 20.30 -16.48 -22.25
C GLN A 423 21.37 -17.55 -22.54
N GLY A 424 21.41 -18.62 -21.72
CA GLY A 424 22.36 -19.73 -21.88
C GLY A 424 23.78 -19.47 -21.35
N LYS A 425 24.03 -18.33 -20.71
CA LYS A 425 25.27 -18.03 -19.98
C LYS A 425 25.01 -17.96 -18.49
N SER A 426 25.90 -18.51 -17.67
CA SER A 426 25.79 -18.43 -16.21
C SER A 426 26.55 -17.23 -15.66
N TYR A 427 25.91 -16.49 -14.77
CA TYR A 427 26.48 -15.35 -14.08
C TYR A 427 26.42 -15.57 -12.57
N GLN A 428 27.53 -15.28 -11.90
CA GLN A 428 27.67 -15.29 -10.45
C GLN A 428 27.55 -13.87 -9.90
N PHE A 429 26.82 -13.75 -8.80
CA PHE A 429 26.62 -12.53 -8.02
C PHE A 429 26.94 -12.84 -6.56
N ASP A 430 27.98 -12.19 -6.02
CA ASP A 430 28.39 -12.36 -4.63
C ASP A 430 27.60 -11.40 -3.74
N LEU A 431 26.48 -11.89 -3.22
CA LEU A 431 25.55 -11.06 -2.44
C LEU A 431 26.12 -10.84 -1.05
N LYS A 432 26.47 -9.60 -0.72
CA LYS A 432 27.02 -9.27 0.61
C LYS A 432 26.08 -9.65 1.76
N PRO A 433 26.61 -9.83 2.98
CA PRO A 433 25.79 -10.02 4.17
C PRO A 433 24.72 -8.94 4.31
N GLU A 434 23.53 -9.33 4.77
CA GLU A 434 22.41 -8.43 5.08
C GLU A 434 22.19 -7.39 3.96
N SER A 435 22.02 -7.83 2.70
CA SER A 435 21.95 -6.94 1.53
C SER A 435 20.68 -7.08 0.69
N PHE A 436 20.26 -5.99 0.07
CA PHE A 436 19.21 -5.96 -0.95
C PHE A 436 19.82 -5.83 -2.34
N ASN A 437 19.39 -6.66 -3.27
CA ASN A 437 19.96 -6.71 -4.61
C ASN A 437 18.86 -6.64 -5.66
N THR A 438 19.07 -5.83 -6.70
CA THR A 438 18.24 -5.87 -7.91
C THR A 438 19.12 -6.07 -9.12
N ILE A 439 18.79 -7.06 -9.93
CA ILE A 439 19.47 -7.43 -11.16
C ILE A 439 18.47 -7.22 -12.30
N VAL A 440 18.81 -6.32 -13.23
CA VAL A 440 18.00 -6.04 -14.42
C VAL A 440 18.72 -6.55 -15.65
N VAL A 441 18.02 -7.34 -16.46
CA VAL A 441 18.50 -7.88 -17.73
C VAL A 441 17.69 -7.26 -18.86
N LYS A 442 18.39 -6.64 -19.83
CA LYS A 442 17.83 -6.13 -21.08
C LYS A 442 18.49 -6.75 -22.30
#